data_AF-A0A0S8KLP6-F1
#
_entry.id   AF-A0A0S8KLP6-F1
#
_cell.length_a   1.000
_cell.length_b   1.000
_cell.length_c   1.000
_cell.angle_alpha   90.00
_cell.angle_beta   90.00
_cell.angle_gamma   90.00
#
_symmetry.space_group_name_H-M   'P 1'
#
loop_
_entity.id
_entity.type
_entity.pdbx_description
1 polymer ?
#
loop_
_entity_poly.entity_id
_entity_poly.type
_entity_poly.pdbx_seq_one_letter_code
_entity_poly.pdbx_strand_id
1 'polypeptide(L)'
;MAVDSIVVLCGFAALGLFPGLADPDTALILLGMTLPPVGRSIFLVGLLAVITSTVNSFLHCGASSLAYDVFGHFRPAAPERRLLALSRLFVVLLGLVSLILAMWFQMIVPALLFTLTVWTSGILIPTLLVLTGKKLRPDTALYSLLAGTLSSLVWKIVQPLSVDALFVGLGASSLTVVASETVRAHRQRKDEANAC
;
A
#
# COMPACT_ATOMS: atom_id res chain seq x y z
N MET A 1 6.28 20.54 -1.43
CA MET A 1 6.80 21.46 -2.46
C MET A 1 8.24 21.87 -2.20
N ALA A 2 8.57 22.60 -1.11
CA ALA A 2 9.95 23.00 -0.86
C ALA A 2 10.93 21.82 -0.70
N VAL A 3 10.53 20.77 0.04
CA VAL A 3 11.36 19.57 0.23
C VAL A 3 11.60 18.83 -1.09
N ASP A 4 10.56 18.68 -1.91
CA ASP A 4 10.65 17.99 -3.20
C ASP A 4 11.61 18.71 -4.15
N SER A 5 11.55 20.04 -4.19
CA SER A 5 12.48 20.86 -4.98
C SER A 5 13.94 20.68 -4.52
N ILE A 6 14.19 20.60 -3.20
CA ILE A 6 15.54 20.38 -2.67
C ILE A 6 16.08 19.02 -3.11
N VAL A 7 15.28 17.95 -3.00
CA VAL A 7 15.69 16.60 -3.41
C VAL A 7 16.01 16.54 -4.90
N VAL A 8 15.18 17.17 -5.73
CA VAL A 8 15.39 17.24 -7.19
C VAL A 8 16.69 17.98 -7.52
N LEU A 9 16.95 19.12 -6.87
CA LEU A 9 18.20 19.87 -7.05
C LEU A 9 19.42 19.06 -6.61
N CYS A 10 19.34 18.33 -5.49
CA CYS A 10 20.40 17.41 -5.08
C CYS A 10 20.65 16.29 -6.10
N GLY A 11 19.59 15.77 -6.74
CA GLY A 11 19.70 14.79 -7.82
C GLY A 11 20.46 15.36 -9.03
N PHE A 12 20.11 16.58 -9.47
CA PHE A 12 20.84 17.27 -10.54
C PHE A 12 22.31 17.54 -10.18
N ALA A 13 22.58 17.95 -8.95
CA ALA A 13 23.95 18.14 -8.47
C ALA A 13 24.74 16.82 -8.49
N ALA A 14 24.12 15.71 -8.03
CA ALA A 14 24.76 14.40 -8.04
C ALA A 14 25.06 13.91 -9.46
N LEU A 15 24.20 14.17 -10.44
CA LEU A 15 24.47 13.85 -11.85
C LEU A 15 25.71 14.59 -12.40
N GLY A 16 25.93 15.83 -11.97
CA GLY A 16 27.11 16.60 -12.37
C GLY A 16 28.41 16.15 -11.67
N LEU A 17 28.32 15.74 -10.41
CA LEU A 17 29.47 15.32 -9.59
C LEU A 17 29.88 13.86 -9.81
N PHE A 18 28.93 12.98 -10.17
CA PHE A 18 29.14 11.54 -10.27
C PHE A 18 28.60 10.99 -11.61
N PRO A 19 29.23 11.32 -12.76
CA PRO A 19 28.80 10.78 -14.05
C PRO A 19 29.06 9.26 -14.10
N GLY A 20 28.01 8.47 -14.40
CA GLY A 20 28.13 7.02 -14.60
C GLY A 20 27.89 6.16 -13.35
N LEU A 21 27.09 6.63 -12.39
CA LEU A 21 26.61 5.82 -11.26
C LEU A 21 25.98 4.49 -11.73
N ALA A 22 26.49 3.38 -11.20
CA ALA A 22 25.92 2.05 -11.43
C ALA A 22 24.50 1.94 -10.87
N ASP A 23 24.30 2.48 -9.65
CA ASP A 23 23.00 2.50 -8.95
C ASP A 23 22.55 3.94 -8.70
N PRO A 24 21.59 4.47 -9.48
CA PRO A 24 21.05 5.83 -9.33
C PRO A 24 20.49 6.11 -7.92
N ASP A 25 19.97 5.09 -7.25
CA ASP A 25 19.34 5.20 -5.93
C ASP A 25 20.34 5.60 -4.82
N THR A 26 21.64 5.46 -5.07
CA THR A 26 22.71 5.82 -4.12
C THR A 26 23.15 7.28 -4.20
N ALA A 27 22.68 8.04 -5.20
CA ALA A 27 23.13 9.40 -5.50
C ALA A 27 23.06 10.35 -4.29
N LEU A 28 21.93 10.34 -3.56
CA LEU A 28 21.73 11.21 -2.40
C LEU A 28 22.67 10.84 -1.24
N ILE A 29 22.91 9.55 -1.04
CA ILE A 29 23.81 9.06 0.02
C ILE A 29 25.24 9.51 -0.29
N LEU A 30 25.70 9.33 -1.52
CA LEU A 30 27.05 9.74 -1.93
C LEU A 30 27.24 11.25 -1.81
N LEU A 31 26.23 12.04 -2.17
CA LEU A 31 26.25 13.48 -1.96
C LEU A 31 26.29 13.85 -0.46
N GLY A 32 25.58 13.10 0.38
CA GLY A 32 25.66 13.24 1.84
C GLY A 32 27.05 12.92 2.42
N MET A 33 27.82 12.06 1.75
CA MET A 33 29.12 11.59 2.19
C MET A 33 30.26 12.56 1.85
N THR A 34 30.04 13.52 0.95
CA THR A 34 31.00 14.60 0.64
C THR A 34 30.97 15.75 1.64
N LEU A 35 29.98 15.78 2.55
CA LEU A 35 29.91 16.80 3.60
C LEU A 35 31.06 16.66 4.62
N PRO A 36 31.43 17.77 5.30
CA PRO A 36 32.32 17.74 6.45
C PRO A 36 31.84 16.75 7.52
N PRO A 37 32.72 16.24 8.41
CA PRO A 37 32.38 15.16 9.36
C PRO A 37 31.11 15.40 10.17
N VAL A 38 30.94 16.63 10.67
CA VAL A 38 29.74 17.03 11.43
C VAL A 38 28.50 17.02 10.53
N GLY A 39 28.57 17.63 9.34
CA GLY A 39 27.46 17.67 8.40
C GLY A 39 27.04 16.28 7.92
N ARG A 40 28.00 15.40 7.65
CA ARG A 40 27.76 14.00 7.28
C ARG A 40 27.02 13.22 8.38
N SER A 41 27.41 13.39 9.65
CA SER A 41 26.72 12.74 10.77
C SER A 41 25.27 13.20 10.91
N ILE A 42 25.04 14.51 10.83
CA ILE A 42 23.70 15.10 10.90
C ILE A 42 22.84 14.60 9.74
N PHE A 43 23.39 14.55 8.52
CA PHE A 43 22.71 14.03 7.35
C PHE A 43 22.29 12.57 7.52
N LEU A 44 23.20 11.68 7.94
CA LEU A 44 22.90 10.27 8.11
C LEU A 44 21.87 10.02 9.23
N VAL A 45 21.97 10.75 10.35
CA VAL A 45 20.99 10.66 11.44
C VAL A 45 19.62 11.17 10.97
N GLY A 46 19.57 12.29 10.25
CA GLY A 46 18.33 12.83 9.69
C GLY A 46 17.69 11.89 8.68
N LEU A 47 18.49 11.28 7.81
CA LEU A 47 18.04 10.27 6.84
C LEU A 47 17.46 9.04 7.54
N LEU A 48 18.14 8.51 8.55
CA LEU A 48 17.63 7.38 9.33
C LEU A 48 16.36 7.74 10.11
N ALA A 49 16.29 8.95 10.66
CA ALA A 49 15.12 9.44 11.37
C ALA A 49 13.89 9.51 10.46
N VAL A 50 14.02 10.08 9.25
CA VAL A 50 12.89 10.20 8.31
C VAL A 50 12.43 8.86 7.75
N ILE A 51 13.37 7.92 7.53
CA ILE A 51 13.04 6.54 7.12
C ILE A 51 12.26 5.86 8.25
N THR A 52 12.77 5.93 9.49
CA THR A 52 12.16 5.26 10.64
C THR A 52 10.78 5.83 10.98
N SER A 53 10.56 7.15 10.83
CA SER A 53 9.24 7.75 11.06
C SER A 53 8.19 7.24 10.08
N THR A 54 8.60 6.98 8.84
CA THR A 54 7.72 6.48 7.78
C THR A 54 7.41 5.00 7.99
N VAL A 55 8.44 4.18 8.22
CA VAL A 55 8.30 2.74 8.49
C VAL A 55 7.43 2.50 9.73
N ASN A 56 7.68 3.23 10.81
CA ASN A 56 6.89 3.11 12.04
C ASN A 56 5.41 3.42 11.80
N SER A 57 5.12 4.48 11.06
CA SER A 57 3.72 4.86 10.76
C SER A 57 3.01 3.80 9.94
N PHE A 58 3.65 3.26 8.88
CA PHE A 58 3.03 2.24 8.05
C PHE A 58 2.83 0.91 8.77
N LEU A 59 3.83 0.43 9.52
CA LEU A 59 3.71 -0.81 10.29
C LEU A 59 2.65 -0.68 11.38
N HIS A 60 2.62 0.46 12.08
CA HIS A 60 1.65 0.70 13.13
C HIS A 60 0.22 0.77 12.59
N CYS A 61 -0.02 1.56 11.55
CA CYS A 61 -1.33 1.68 10.91
C CYS A 61 -1.80 0.34 10.31
N GLY A 62 -0.92 -0.39 9.62
CA GLY A 62 -1.27 -1.70 9.07
C GLY A 62 -1.61 -2.72 10.16
N ALA A 63 -0.81 -2.76 11.23
CA ALA A 63 -1.03 -3.68 12.33
C ALA A 63 -2.28 -3.35 13.17
N SER A 64 -2.59 -2.06 13.38
CA SER A 64 -3.80 -1.64 14.07
C SER A 64 -5.04 -1.94 13.23
N SER A 65 -5.05 -1.64 11.93
CA SER A 65 -6.17 -2.00 11.06
C SER A 65 -6.40 -3.52 11.01
N LEU A 66 -5.36 -4.34 10.93
CA LEU A 66 -5.54 -5.80 10.98
C LEU A 66 -6.10 -6.29 12.34
N ALA A 67 -5.64 -5.71 13.44
CA ALA A 67 -6.09 -6.11 14.78
C ALA A 67 -7.53 -5.64 15.06
N TYR A 68 -7.86 -4.38 14.78
CA TYR A 68 -9.14 -3.80 15.16
C TYR A 68 -10.20 -3.94 14.06
N ASP A 69 -9.85 -3.71 12.79
CA ASP A 69 -10.82 -3.73 11.69
C ASP A 69 -11.10 -5.16 11.23
N VAL A 70 -10.05 -6.00 11.07
CA VAL A 70 -10.22 -7.38 10.60
C VAL A 70 -10.55 -8.31 11.76
N PHE A 71 -9.64 -8.46 12.74
CA PHE A 71 -9.85 -9.41 13.83
C PHE A 71 -10.98 -8.99 14.77
N GLY A 72 -11.14 -7.69 15.03
CA GLY A 72 -12.27 -7.15 15.80
C GLY A 72 -13.62 -7.39 15.14
N HIS A 73 -13.71 -7.32 13.81
CA HIS A 73 -14.94 -7.65 13.08
C HIS A 73 -15.29 -9.15 13.18
N PHE A 74 -14.31 -10.05 13.04
CA PHE A 74 -14.54 -11.49 13.16
C PHE A 74 -14.83 -11.94 14.61
N ARG A 75 -14.29 -11.25 15.61
CA ARG A 75 -14.54 -11.52 17.03
C ARG A 75 -14.87 -10.24 17.80
N PRO A 76 -16.13 -9.76 17.74
CA PRO A 76 -16.54 -8.50 18.36
C PRO A 76 -16.46 -8.49 19.89
N ALA A 77 -16.33 -9.65 20.54
CA ALA A 77 -16.16 -9.79 21.99
C ALA A 77 -14.68 -9.93 22.43
N ALA A 78 -13.70 -9.63 21.58
CA ALA A 78 -12.30 -9.73 21.95
C ALA A 78 -11.91 -8.65 22.99
N PRO A 79 -11.27 -9.01 24.11
CA PRO A 79 -10.85 -8.02 25.10
C PRO A 79 -9.73 -7.13 24.55
N GLU A 80 -9.73 -5.84 24.93
CA GLU A 80 -8.78 -4.84 24.45
C GLU A 80 -7.31 -5.28 24.62
N ARG A 81 -6.98 -5.90 25.75
CA ARG A 81 -5.65 -6.45 26.03
C ARG A 81 -5.19 -7.47 24.96
N ARG A 82 -6.12 -8.25 24.40
CA ARG A 82 -5.84 -9.21 23.33
C ARG A 82 -5.66 -8.53 21.99
N LEU A 83 -6.46 -7.50 21.69
CA LEU A 83 -6.30 -6.69 20.46
C LEU A 83 -4.95 -5.98 20.44
N LEU A 84 -4.52 -5.40 21.57
CA LEU A 84 -3.20 -4.79 21.71
C LEU A 84 -2.06 -5.80 21.52
N ALA A 85 -2.17 -6.99 22.11
CA ALA A 85 -1.18 -8.06 21.93
C ALA A 85 -1.10 -8.52 20.47
N LEU A 86 -2.26 -8.62 19.80
CA LEU A 86 -2.34 -9.03 18.40
C LEU A 86 -1.79 -7.95 17.45
N SER A 87 -2.07 -6.67 17.72
CA SER A 87 -1.47 -5.55 16.98
C SER A 87 0.06 -5.61 17.07
N ARG A 88 0.64 -5.82 18.27
CA ARG A 88 2.10 -5.98 18.42
C ARG A 88 2.65 -7.18 17.64
N LEU A 89 1.92 -8.29 17.60
CA LEU A 89 2.30 -9.45 16.78
C LEU A 89 2.26 -9.11 15.28
N PHE A 90 1.21 -8.42 14.82
CA PHE A 90 1.10 -8.01 13.43
C PHE A 90 2.19 -7.01 13.02
N VAL A 91 2.66 -6.12 13.90
CA VAL A 91 3.83 -5.27 13.59
C VAL A 91 5.05 -6.12 13.23
N VAL A 92 5.35 -7.16 14.01
CA VAL A 92 6.48 -8.05 13.75
C VAL A 92 6.29 -8.84 12.46
N LEU A 93 5.10 -9.39 12.24
CA LEU A 93 4.78 -10.16 11.04
C LEU A 93 4.86 -9.30 9.77
N LEU A 94 4.27 -8.10 9.77
CA LEU A 94 4.33 -7.16 8.66
C LEU A 94 5.78 -6.69 8.42
N GLY A 95 6.56 -6.48 9.47
CA GLY A 95 7.99 -6.17 9.38
C GLY A 95 8.78 -7.27 8.68
N LEU A 96 8.55 -8.53 9.04
CA LEU A 96 9.18 -9.69 8.38
C LEU A 96 8.79 -9.79 6.90
N VAL A 97 7.50 -9.64 6.58
CA VAL A 97 7.02 -9.64 5.19
C VAL A 97 7.64 -8.49 4.39
N SER A 98 7.72 -7.29 4.98
CA SER A 98 8.36 -6.14 4.35
C SER A 98 9.85 -6.37 4.09
N LEU A 99 10.55 -7.06 4.99
CA LEU A 99 11.98 -7.39 4.81
C LEU A 99 12.17 -8.37 3.64
N ILE A 100 11.33 -9.39 3.55
CA ILE A 100 11.36 -10.36 2.44
C ILE A 100 11.12 -9.65 1.09
N LEU A 101 10.12 -8.75 1.04
CA LEU A 101 9.84 -7.96 -0.16
C LEU A 101 10.99 -7.00 -0.49
N ALA A 102 11.62 -6.37 0.50
CA ALA A 102 12.76 -5.49 0.30
C ALA A 102 13.97 -6.22 -0.31
N MET A 103 14.17 -7.50 0.01
CA MET A 103 15.23 -8.31 -0.62
C MET A 103 14.92 -8.67 -2.08
N TRP A 104 13.64 -8.67 -2.46
CA TRP A 104 13.22 -9.04 -3.81
C TRP A 104 13.37 -7.88 -4.81
N PHE A 105 13.12 -6.64 -4.37
CA PHE A 105 13.30 -5.46 -5.21
C PHE A 105 14.72 -4.90 -5.09
N GLN A 106 15.45 -4.87 -6.22
CA GLN A 106 16.80 -4.31 -6.28
C GLN A 106 16.82 -2.78 -6.53
N MET A 107 15.71 -2.22 -7.02
CA MET A 107 15.56 -0.81 -7.37
C MET A 107 14.31 -0.23 -6.72
N ILE A 108 14.37 1.03 -6.26
CA ILE A 108 13.25 1.64 -5.53
C ILE A 108 12.10 2.04 -6.45
N VAL A 109 12.38 2.45 -7.70
CA VAL A 109 11.34 2.91 -8.64
C VAL A 109 10.37 1.77 -9.01
N PRO A 110 10.82 0.57 -9.40
CA PRO A 110 9.92 -0.57 -9.62
C PRO A 110 9.14 -0.98 -8.37
N ALA A 111 9.76 -0.92 -7.19
CA ALA A 111 9.09 -1.23 -5.93
C ALA A 111 7.96 -0.23 -5.63
N LEU A 112 8.23 1.07 -5.81
CA LEU A 112 7.26 2.14 -5.63
C LEU A 112 6.09 1.99 -6.60
N LEU A 113 6.37 1.79 -7.89
CA LEU A 113 5.32 1.58 -8.91
C LEU A 113 4.47 0.34 -8.60
N PHE A 114 5.09 -0.73 -8.11
CA PHE A 114 4.38 -1.93 -7.67
C PHE A 114 3.43 -1.62 -6.51
N THR A 115 3.91 -1.01 -5.43
CA THR A 115 3.09 -0.67 -4.27
C THR A 115 1.96 0.30 -4.63
N LEU A 116 2.25 1.33 -5.42
CA LEU A 116 1.24 2.29 -5.90
C LEU A 116 0.18 1.60 -6.76
N THR A 117 0.57 0.67 -7.62
CA THR A 117 -0.37 -0.09 -8.45
C THR A 117 -1.34 -0.91 -7.60
N VAL A 118 -0.82 -1.67 -6.63
CA VAL A 118 -1.65 -2.50 -5.75
C VAL A 118 -2.54 -1.64 -4.85
N TRP A 119 -2.02 -0.52 -4.35
CA TRP A 119 -2.78 0.42 -3.51
C TRP A 119 -3.94 1.06 -4.28
N THR A 120 -3.65 1.59 -5.47
CA THR A 120 -4.65 2.25 -6.31
C THR A 120 -5.68 1.28 -6.88
N SER A 121 -5.29 0.05 -7.26
CA SER A 121 -6.22 -0.93 -7.82
C SER A 121 -7.30 -1.37 -6.84
N GLY A 122 -6.98 -1.41 -5.55
CA GLY A 122 -7.93 -1.76 -4.49
C GLY A 122 -8.83 -0.62 -4.05
N ILE A 123 -8.29 0.59 -3.93
CA ILE A 123 -8.98 1.71 -3.25
C ILE A 123 -9.74 2.60 -4.23
N LEU A 124 -9.29 2.74 -5.47
CA LEU A 124 -9.82 3.74 -6.40
C LEU A 124 -11.30 3.55 -6.70
N ILE A 125 -11.71 2.34 -7.06
CA ILE A 125 -13.10 2.02 -7.45
C ILE A 125 -14.09 2.23 -6.29
N PRO A 126 -13.92 1.62 -5.10
CA PRO A 126 -14.86 1.80 -4.00
C PRO A 126 -14.93 3.26 -3.53
N THR A 127 -13.79 3.97 -3.51
CA THR A 127 -13.74 5.37 -3.09
C THR A 127 -14.46 6.29 -4.08
N LEU A 128 -14.23 6.13 -5.39
CA LEU A 128 -14.93 6.90 -6.41
C LEU A 128 -16.45 6.67 -6.32
N LEU A 129 -16.88 5.43 -6.13
CA LEU A 129 -18.30 5.10 -6.08
C LEU A 129 -19.00 5.73 -4.88
N VAL A 130 -18.36 5.73 -3.71
CA VAL A 130 -18.87 6.44 -2.52
C VAL A 130 -18.91 7.95 -2.75
N LEU A 131 -17.88 8.53 -3.37
CA LEU A 131 -17.83 9.97 -3.71
C LEU A 131 -18.91 10.39 -4.71
N THR A 132 -19.35 9.50 -5.60
CA THR A 132 -20.50 9.77 -6.51
C THR A 132 -21.86 9.79 -5.80
N GLY A 133 -21.90 9.66 -4.46
CA GLY A 133 -23.12 9.74 -3.66
C GLY A 133 -23.87 8.41 -3.52
N LYS A 134 -23.30 7.29 -3.99
CA LYS A 134 -23.87 5.96 -3.80
C LYS A 134 -23.53 5.44 -2.40
N LYS A 135 -24.56 5.06 -1.65
CA LYS A 135 -24.40 4.39 -0.35
C LYS A 135 -23.95 2.94 -0.59
N LEU A 136 -22.65 2.68 -0.44
CA LEU A 136 -22.11 1.33 -0.43
C LEU A 136 -22.26 0.72 0.97
N ARG A 137 -22.67 -0.55 1.02
CA ARG A 137 -22.55 -1.33 2.26
C ARG A 137 -21.08 -1.65 2.56
N PRO A 138 -20.70 -1.71 3.84
CA PRO A 138 -19.32 -2.01 4.25
C PRO A 138 -18.80 -3.34 3.68
N ASP A 139 -19.65 -4.36 3.59
CA ASP A 139 -19.27 -5.67 3.03
C ASP A 139 -18.92 -5.59 1.54
N THR A 140 -19.71 -4.86 0.75
CA THR A 140 -19.47 -4.64 -0.69
C THR A 140 -18.17 -3.86 -0.94
N ALA A 141 -17.90 -2.85 -0.10
CA ALA A 141 -16.66 -2.09 -0.16
C ALA A 141 -15.44 -2.97 0.18
N LEU A 142 -15.56 -3.86 1.16
CA LEU A 142 -14.48 -4.78 1.54
C LEU A 142 -14.19 -5.80 0.43
N TYR A 143 -15.21 -6.43 -0.15
CA TYR A 143 -15.02 -7.43 -1.21
C TYR A 143 -14.40 -6.83 -2.48
N SER A 144 -14.80 -5.63 -2.87
CA SER A 144 -14.24 -4.94 -4.04
C SER A 144 -12.80 -4.49 -3.84
N LEU A 145 -12.44 -4.08 -2.61
CA LEU A 145 -11.07 -3.76 -2.23
C LEU A 145 -10.18 -5.01 -2.24
N LEU A 146 -10.63 -6.10 -1.62
CA LEU A 146 -9.89 -7.37 -1.59
C LEU A 146 -9.74 -7.96 -2.99
N ALA A 147 -10.80 -7.92 -3.81
CA ALA A 147 -10.73 -8.41 -5.18
C ALA A 147 -9.80 -7.57 -6.06
N GLY A 148 -9.82 -6.25 -5.96
CA GLY A 148 -8.94 -5.35 -6.72
C GLY A 148 -7.46 -5.46 -6.33
N THR A 149 -7.18 -5.65 -5.04
CA THR A 149 -5.81 -5.85 -4.54
C THR A 149 -5.26 -7.24 -4.88
N LEU A 150 -6.02 -8.31 -4.60
CA LEU A 150 -5.59 -9.68 -4.86
C LEU A 150 -5.43 -9.96 -6.36
N SER A 151 -6.35 -9.50 -7.20
CA SER A 151 -6.24 -9.68 -8.65
C SER A 151 -5.00 -8.97 -9.23
N SER A 152 -4.71 -7.75 -8.80
CA SER A 152 -3.52 -7.02 -9.24
C SER A 152 -2.23 -7.70 -8.77
N LEU A 153 -2.21 -8.20 -7.54
CA LEU A 153 -1.08 -8.93 -6.97
C LEU A 153 -0.81 -10.24 -7.73
N VAL A 154 -1.86 -11.06 -7.94
CA VAL A 154 -1.77 -12.31 -8.70
C VAL A 154 -1.33 -12.04 -10.14
N TRP A 155 -1.87 -11.00 -10.77
CA TRP A 155 -1.49 -10.66 -12.14
C TRP A 155 -0.03 -10.25 -12.27
N LYS A 156 0.50 -9.52 -11.27
CA LYS A 156 1.91 -9.15 -11.23
C LYS A 156 2.85 -10.34 -11.02
N ILE A 157 2.40 -11.39 -10.33
CA ILE A 157 3.18 -12.62 -10.08
C ILE A 157 3.14 -13.56 -11.29
N VAL A 158 1.97 -13.74 -11.92
CA VAL A 158 1.79 -14.68 -13.04
C VAL A 158 2.27 -14.10 -14.37
N GLN A 159 2.27 -12.76 -14.51
CA GLN A 159 2.64 -12.02 -15.73
C GLN A 159 2.25 -12.69 -17.07
N PRO A 160 0.96 -12.97 -17.31
CA PRO A 160 0.54 -13.62 -18.54
C PRO A 160 0.55 -12.69 -19.77
N LEU A 161 0.53 -11.36 -19.58
CA LEU A 161 0.49 -10.34 -20.65
C LEU A 161 1.24 -9.07 -20.21
N SER A 162 1.74 -8.29 -21.17
CA SER A 162 2.37 -6.96 -20.97
C SER A 162 1.39 -5.84 -20.66
N VAL A 163 0.26 -6.16 -20.01
CA VAL A 163 -0.75 -5.19 -19.57
C VAL A 163 -0.44 -4.80 -18.13
N ASP A 164 -0.47 -3.50 -17.84
CA ASP A 164 -0.25 -3.02 -16.48
C ASP A 164 -1.27 -3.63 -15.51
N ALA A 165 -0.75 -4.20 -14.42
CA ALA A 165 -1.53 -4.84 -13.37
C ALA A 165 -2.55 -3.88 -12.71
N LEU A 166 -2.40 -2.58 -12.93
CA LEU A 166 -3.36 -1.55 -12.55
C LEU A 166 -4.71 -1.76 -13.25
N PHE A 167 -4.70 -1.89 -14.59
CA PHE A 167 -5.94 -2.00 -15.36
C PHE A 167 -6.69 -3.29 -15.04
N VAL A 168 -5.95 -4.38 -14.82
CA VAL A 168 -6.54 -5.67 -14.42
C VAL A 168 -7.17 -5.57 -13.03
N GLY A 169 -6.47 -4.96 -12.07
CA GLY A 169 -7.00 -4.76 -10.73
C GLY A 169 -8.23 -3.86 -10.68
N LEU A 170 -8.24 -2.78 -11.47
CA LEU A 170 -9.40 -1.89 -11.61
C LEU A 170 -10.59 -2.60 -12.29
N GLY A 171 -10.32 -3.43 -13.30
CA GLY A 171 -11.33 -4.26 -13.95
C GLY A 171 -11.95 -5.28 -12.99
N ALA A 172 -11.13 -5.98 -12.21
CA ALA A 172 -11.62 -6.93 -11.22
C ALA A 172 -12.40 -6.25 -10.08
N SER A 173 -11.95 -5.09 -9.61
CA SER A 173 -12.66 -4.33 -8.57
C SER A 173 -14.02 -3.82 -9.08
N SER A 174 -14.09 -3.30 -10.30
CA SER A 174 -15.37 -2.89 -10.90
C SER A 174 -16.32 -4.07 -11.15
N LEU A 175 -15.82 -5.20 -11.65
CA LEU A 175 -16.61 -6.42 -11.84
C LEU A 175 -17.16 -6.95 -10.52
N THR A 176 -16.37 -6.94 -9.45
CA THR A 176 -16.84 -7.45 -8.14
C THR A 176 -17.84 -6.52 -7.47
N VAL A 177 -17.76 -5.21 -7.65
CA VAL A 177 -18.83 -4.29 -7.25
C VAL A 177 -20.12 -4.59 -8.00
N VAL A 178 -20.05 -4.73 -9.33
CA VAL A 178 -21.24 -5.00 -10.15
C VAL A 178 -21.83 -6.38 -9.81
N ALA A 179 -21.00 -7.40 -9.64
CA ALA A 179 -21.42 -8.75 -9.26
C ALA A 179 -22.06 -8.78 -7.85
N SER A 180 -21.47 -8.08 -6.88
CA SER A 180 -22.02 -8.04 -5.51
C SER A 180 -23.34 -7.27 -5.42
N GLU A 181 -23.49 -6.17 -6.16
CA GLU A 181 -24.75 -5.43 -6.24
C GLU A 181 -25.85 -6.23 -6.99
N THR A 182 -25.50 -6.93 -8.07
CA THR A 182 -26.46 -7.74 -8.85
C THR A 182 -26.91 -9.01 -8.13
N VAL A 183 -25.99 -9.77 -7.52
CA VAL A 183 -26.34 -10.94 -6.68
C VAL A 183 -27.25 -10.51 -5.52
N ARG A 184 -27.04 -9.31 -4.98
CA ARG A 184 -27.87 -8.76 -3.92
C ARG A 184 -29.25 -8.32 -4.39
N ALA A 185 -29.37 -7.64 -5.53
CA ALA A 185 -30.67 -7.32 -6.14
C ALA A 185 -31.49 -8.60 -6.40
N HIS A 186 -30.81 -9.69 -6.76
CA HIS A 186 -31.43 -10.99 -6.98
C HIS A 186 -31.86 -11.68 -5.68
N ARG A 187 -31.12 -11.50 -4.58
CA ARG A 187 -31.43 -12.07 -3.26
C ARG A 187 -32.60 -11.34 -2.58
N GLN A 188 -32.64 -10.01 -2.63
CA GLN A 188 -33.76 -9.22 -2.10
C GLN A 188 -35.08 -9.54 -2.81
N ARG A 189 -35.07 -9.67 -4.15
CA ARG A 189 -36.25 -10.12 -4.91
C ARG A 189 -36.73 -11.51 -4.52
N LYS A 190 -35.82 -12.40 -4.13
CA LYS A 190 -36.14 -13.78 -3.75
C LYS A 190 -36.73 -13.85 -2.33
N ASP A 191 -36.25 -13.02 -1.43
CA ASP A 191 -36.79 -12.90 -0.07
C ASP A 191 -38.16 -12.23 -0.06
N GLU A 192 -38.38 -11.21 -0.92
CA GLU A 192 -39.70 -10.59 -1.12
C GLU A 192 -40.72 -11.55 -1.75
N ALA A 193 -40.29 -12.40 -2.70
CA ALA A 193 -41.16 -13.40 -3.33
C ALA A 193 -41.54 -14.56 -2.40
N ASN A 194 -40.72 -14.88 -1.39
CA ASN A 194 -41.00 -15.93 -0.40
C ASN A 194 -41.82 -15.43 0.81
N ALA A 195 -42.00 -14.11 0.94
CA ALA A 195 -42.77 -13.49 2.01
C ALA A 195 -44.25 -13.23 1.64
N CYS A 196 -44.66 -13.59 0.41
CA CYS A 196 -46.02 -13.49 -0.12
C CYS A 196 -46.61 -14.90 -0.21
#